data_AF-A0A9W4CMZ0-F1
#
_entry.id   AF-A0A9W4CMZ0-F1
#
_cell.length_a   1.000
_cell.length_b   1.000
_cell.length_c   1.000
_cell.angle_alpha   90.00
_cell.angle_beta   90.00
_cell.angle_gamma   90.00
#
_symmetry.space_group_name_H-M   'P 1'
#
loop_
_entity.id
_entity.type
_entity.pdbx_description
1 polymer ?
#
loop_
_entity_poly.entity_id
_entity_poly.type
_entity_poly.pdbx_seq_one_letter_code
_entity_poly.pdbx_strand_id
1 'polypeptide(L)'
;MIIFRSRSIEPTARQRESVQPFLDSALVKCIYLNEIEVSETTPLGVQIIQVIVAKKKELLERVTRLIAQVKQQFPDEPSRLQLLNLLETIVLAKLPQMSRQELEAMFGVDDLRKTRFAQELKLEGIIEGKLQTIPRLLGKGFSVEEIADILQLDIEQVQQFINTLN
;
A
#
# COMPACT_ATOMS: atom_id res chain seq x y z
N MET A 1 -15.08 21.20 0.12
CA MET A 1 -14.16 20.78 1.22
C MET A 1 -12.80 20.52 0.61
N ILE A 2 -11.73 20.96 1.27
CA ILE A 2 -10.34 20.74 0.84
C ILE A 2 -9.58 20.09 2.00
N ILE A 3 -8.77 19.09 1.71
CA ILE A 3 -7.99 18.35 2.72
C ILE A 3 -6.50 18.55 2.45
N PHE A 4 -5.76 18.97 3.48
CA PHE A 4 -4.31 19.07 3.46
C PHE A 4 -3.70 18.16 4.52
N ARG A 5 -2.49 17.66 4.28
CA ARG A 5 -1.70 16.96 5.30
C ARG A 5 -1.40 17.86 6.49
N SER A 6 -0.98 19.10 6.21
CA SER A 6 -0.65 20.12 7.20
C SER A 6 -0.67 21.51 6.58
N ARG A 7 -0.79 22.57 7.40
CA ARG A 7 -0.74 23.97 6.93
C ARG A 7 0.52 24.29 6.12
N SER A 8 1.62 23.62 6.43
CA SER A 8 2.90 23.83 5.73
C SER A 8 2.89 23.45 4.25
N ILE A 9 1.93 22.64 3.79
CA ILE A 9 1.79 22.26 2.38
C ILE A 9 0.64 22.99 1.68
N GLU A 10 -0.08 23.83 2.42
CA GLU A 10 -1.11 24.66 1.85
C GLU A 10 -0.47 25.67 0.88
N PRO A 11 -1.00 25.84 -0.34
CA PRO A 11 -0.38 26.73 -1.31
C PRO A 11 -0.27 28.16 -0.75
N THR A 12 0.75 28.90 -1.17
CA THR A 12 0.95 30.30 -0.72
C THR A 12 -0.19 31.20 -1.18
N ALA A 13 -0.35 32.37 -0.54
CA ALA A 13 -1.37 33.36 -0.92
C ALA A 13 -1.30 33.72 -2.42
N ARG A 14 -0.08 33.89 -2.95
CA ARG A 14 0.16 34.17 -4.38
C ARG A 14 -0.30 33.04 -5.30
N GLN A 15 -0.22 31.79 -4.87
CA GLN A 15 -0.66 30.63 -5.65
C GLN A 15 -2.18 30.43 -5.62
N ARG A 16 -2.89 31.08 -4.70
CA ARG A 16 -4.34 30.93 -4.50
C ARG A 16 -5.13 32.18 -4.83
N GLU A 17 -4.50 33.21 -5.33
CA GLU A 17 -5.12 34.51 -5.60
C GLU A 17 -6.43 34.39 -6.40
N SER A 18 -6.47 33.52 -7.41
CA SER A 18 -7.67 33.28 -8.24
C SER A 18 -8.80 32.53 -7.55
N VAL A 19 -8.50 31.79 -6.47
CA VAL A 19 -9.48 30.97 -5.72
C VAL A 19 -9.71 31.47 -4.30
N GLN A 20 -8.97 32.50 -3.86
CA GLN A 20 -9.01 33.06 -2.51
C GLN A 20 -10.43 33.45 -2.07
N PRO A 21 -11.25 34.14 -2.89
CA PRO A 21 -12.62 34.48 -2.50
C PRO A 21 -13.50 33.26 -2.21
N PHE A 22 -13.24 32.12 -2.86
CA PHE A 22 -13.94 30.86 -2.59
C PHE A 22 -13.46 30.21 -1.30
N LEU A 23 -12.16 30.28 -1.02
CA LEU A 23 -11.57 29.71 0.21
C LEU A 23 -11.98 30.47 1.47
N ASP A 24 -12.18 31.79 1.34
CA ASP A 24 -12.66 32.64 2.45
C ASP A 24 -14.18 32.53 2.66
N SER A 25 -14.89 31.88 1.74
CA SER A 25 -16.33 31.69 1.84
C SER A 25 -16.70 30.56 2.82
N ALA A 26 -17.87 30.67 3.44
CA ALA A 26 -18.42 29.61 4.29
C ALA A 26 -18.74 28.31 3.51
N LEU A 27 -18.68 28.33 2.16
CA LEU A 27 -18.95 27.18 1.30
C LEU A 27 -17.77 26.20 1.23
N VAL A 28 -16.57 26.65 1.60
CA VAL A 28 -15.36 25.83 1.53
C VAL A 28 -14.77 25.65 2.93
N LYS A 29 -14.75 24.40 3.40
CA LYS A 29 -14.05 24.01 4.63
C LYS A 29 -12.68 23.40 4.31
N CYS A 30 -11.62 23.99 4.84
CA CYS A 30 -10.27 23.43 4.84
C CYS A 30 -10.07 22.54 6.07
N ILE A 31 -9.57 21.33 5.87
CA ILE A 31 -9.28 20.35 6.92
C ILE A 31 -7.79 20.00 6.85
N TYR A 32 -7.10 20.13 7.98
CA TYR A 32 -5.69 19.76 8.09
C TYR A 32 -5.58 18.47 8.89
N LEU A 33 -5.07 17.42 8.27
CA LEU A 33 -5.02 16.09 8.87
C LEU A 33 -4.22 16.10 10.18
N ASN A 34 -3.07 16.77 10.24
CA ASN A 34 -2.27 16.86 11.47
C ASN A 34 -2.92 17.65 12.62
N GLU A 35 -4.06 18.31 12.40
CA GLU A 35 -4.80 19.09 13.41
C GLU A 35 -6.06 18.37 13.91
N ILE A 36 -6.38 17.20 13.35
CA ILE A 36 -7.55 16.43 13.80
C ILE A 36 -7.19 15.72 15.10
N GLU A 37 -7.87 16.09 16.18
CA GLU A 37 -7.81 15.35 17.43
C GLU A 37 -8.50 14.00 17.26
N VAL A 38 -7.76 12.93 17.60
CA VAL A 38 -8.25 11.55 17.49
C VAL A 38 -8.48 11.02 18.89
N SER A 39 -9.72 10.64 19.14
CA SER A 39 -10.17 9.93 20.33
C SER A 39 -10.61 8.51 19.97
N GLU A 40 -10.84 7.67 20.98
CA GLU A 40 -11.42 6.32 20.78
C GLU A 40 -12.83 6.36 20.19
N THR A 41 -13.54 7.48 20.33
CA THR A 41 -14.88 7.71 19.76
C THR A 41 -14.85 8.18 18.31
N THR A 42 -13.67 8.47 17.77
CA THR A 42 -13.50 8.94 16.39
C THR A 42 -13.79 7.79 15.42
N PRO A 43 -14.49 8.01 14.29
CA PRO A 43 -14.73 6.97 13.29
C PRO A 43 -13.42 6.29 12.84
N LEU A 44 -13.42 4.95 12.76
CA LEU A 44 -12.21 4.16 12.51
C LEU A 44 -11.44 4.59 11.26
N GLY A 45 -12.15 4.93 10.17
CA GLY A 45 -11.52 5.43 8.94
C GLY A 45 -10.71 6.72 9.14
N VAL A 46 -11.17 7.63 10.01
CA VAL A 46 -10.42 8.83 10.38
C VAL A 46 -9.20 8.45 11.20
N GLN A 47 -9.32 7.50 12.14
CA GLN A 47 -8.17 7.01 12.91
C GLN A 47 -7.09 6.39 12.01
N ILE A 48 -7.48 5.65 10.97
CA ILE A 48 -6.54 5.07 9.98
C ILE A 48 -5.85 6.17 9.17
N ILE A 49 -6.58 7.18 8.67
CA ILE A 49 -5.98 8.30 7.92
C ILE A 49 -4.95 9.04 8.79
N GLN A 50 -5.19 9.13 10.11
CA GLN A 50 -4.29 9.80 11.05
C GLN A 50 -2.94 9.11 11.21
N VAL A 51 -2.85 7.83 10.89
CA VAL A 51 -1.58 7.11 10.79
C VAL A 51 -0.64 7.76 9.76
N ILE A 52 -1.19 8.36 8.69
CA ILE A 52 -0.42 9.05 7.62
C ILE A 52 0.30 10.30 8.14
N VAL A 53 -0.18 10.94 9.21
CA VAL A 53 0.46 12.10 9.83
C VAL A 53 1.18 11.78 11.15
N ALA A 54 0.99 10.57 11.68
CA ALA A 54 1.65 10.11 12.89
C ALA A 54 3.19 10.10 12.78
N LYS A 55 3.87 10.44 13.88
CA LYS A 55 5.33 10.34 14.01
C LYS A 55 5.75 8.88 14.05
N LYS A 56 6.95 8.57 13.52
CA LYS A 56 7.50 7.20 13.46
C LYS A 56 7.47 6.47 14.82
N LYS A 57 7.76 7.18 15.92
CA LYS A 57 7.79 6.63 17.29
C LYS A 57 6.42 6.14 17.79
N GLU A 58 5.33 6.76 17.34
CA GLU A 58 3.95 6.43 17.76
C GLU A 58 3.23 5.53 16.74
N LEU A 59 3.81 5.37 15.55
CA LEU A 59 3.19 4.72 14.41
C LEU A 59 2.86 3.25 14.70
N LEU A 60 3.83 2.50 15.23
CA LEU A 60 3.68 1.07 15.50
C LEU A 60 2.56 0.78 16.50
N GLU A 61 2.55 1.52 17.62
CA GLU A 61 1.53 1.35 18.66
C GLU A 61 0.13 1.70 18.12
N ARG A 62 0.01 2.81 17.38
CA ARG A 62 -1.27 3.21 16.76
C ARG A 62 -1.78 2.17 15.77
N VAL A 63 -0.91 1.70 14.86
CA VAL A 63 -1.30 0.70 13.87
C VAL A 63 -1.69 -0.62 14.53
N THR A 64 -0.93 -1.09 15.52
CA THR A 64 -1.22 -2.35 16.23
C THR A 64 -2.60 -2.30 16.89
N ARG A 65 -2.94 -1.18 17.55
CA ARG A 65 -4.28 -0.97 18.11
C ARG A 65 -5.37 -0.95 17.03
N LEU A 66 -5.13 -0.26 15.91
CA LEU A 66 -6.09 -0.19 14.81
C LEU A 66 -6.34 -1.54 14.17
N ILE A 67 -5.31 -2.36 13.98
CA ILE A 67 -5.46 -3.73 13.49
C ILE A 67 -6.36 -4.54 14.42
N ALA A 68 -6.13 -4.46 15.74
CA ALA A 68 -6.97 -5.15 16.72
C ALA A 68 -8.44 -4.68 16.65
N GLN A 69 -8.67 -3.37 16.55
CA GLN A 69 -10.01 -2.79 16.41
C GLN A 69 -10.70 -3.22 15.10
N VAL A 70 -9.98 -3.21 13.98
CA VAL A 70 -10.49 -3.67 12.67
C VAL A 70 -10.96 -5.13 12.77
N LYS A 71 -10.15 -6.01 13.36
CA LYS A 71 -10.50 -7.42 13.53
C LYS A 71 -11.70 -7.63 14.46
N GLN A 72 -11.87 -6.78 15.47
CA GLN A 72 -12.97 -6.88 16.42
C GLN A 72 -14.29 -6.34 15.86
N GLN A 73 -14.24 -5.21 15.16
CA GLN A 73 -15.43 -4.49 14.68
C GLN A 73 -15.95 -5.01 13.32
N PHE A 74 -15.09 -5.63 12.52
CA PHE A 74 -15.40 -6.10 11.18
C PHE A 74 -15.18 -7.62 11.10
N PRO A 75 -16.13 -8.45 11.53
CA PRO A 75 -16.01 -9.90 11.48
C PRO A 75 -16.07 -10.45 10.04
N ASP A 76 -16.70 -9.71 9.11
CA ASP A 76 -16.75 -10.08 7.71
C ASP A 76 -15.38 -9.89 7.03
N GLU A 77 -14.95 -10.91 6.28
CA GLU A 77 -13.63 -10.91 5.66
C GLU A 77 -13.42 -9.77 4.64
N PRO A 78 -14.38 -9.43 3.75
CA PRO A 78 -14.16 -8.38 2.75
C PRO A 78 -13.87 -6.99 3.34
N SER A 79 -14.68 -6.51 4.29
CA SER A 79 -14.49 -5.18 4.89
C SER A 79 -13.24 -5.15 5.76
N ARG A 80 -12.99 -6.25 6.49
CA ARG A 80 -11.78 -6.41 7.30
C ARG A 80 -10.51 -6.34 6.46
N LEU A 81 -10.43 -7.10 5.37
CA LEU A 81 -9.27 -7.09 4.46
C LEU A 81 -9.11 -5.73 3.78
N GLN A 82 -10.19 -5.04 3.43
CA GLN A 82 -10.10 -3.70 2.85
C GLN A 82 -9.41 -2.71 3.80
N LEU A 83 -9.76 -2.72 5.09
CA LEU A 83 -9.13 -1.85 6.09
C LEU A 83 -7.70 -2.27 6.41
N LEU A 84 -7.42 -3.58 6.46
CA LEU A 84 -6.07 -4.09 6.65
C LEU A 84 -5.15 -3.75 5.48
N ASN A 85 -5.63 -3.81 4.23
CA ASN A 85 -4.87 -3.38 3.05
C ASN A 85 -4.46 -1.91 3.13
N LEU A 86 -5.35 -1.04 3.60
CA LEU A 86 -5.04 0.38 3.77
C LEU A 86 -3.96 0.56 4.85
N LEU A 87 -4.09 -0.12 5.99
CA LEU A 87 -3.09 -0.07 7.06
C LEU A 87 -1.74 -0.61 6.61
N GLU A 88 -1.71 -1.74 5.90
CA GLU A 88 -0.50 -2.34 5.35
C GLU A 88 0.21 -1.36 4.41
N THR A 89 -0.55 -0.76 3.47
CA THR A 89 0.00 0.21 2.52
C THR A 89 0.63 1.40 3.26
N ILE A 90 -0.03 1.93 4.29
CA ILE A 90 0.49 3.04 5.08
C ILE A 90 1.76 2.63 5.84
N VAL A 91 1.78 1.43 6.43
CA VAL A 91 2.93 0.90 7.16
C VAL A 91 4.13 0.75 6.24
N LEU A 92 3.97 0.10 5.09
CA LEU A 92 5.05 -0.10 4.12
C LEU A 92 5.59 1.24 3.60
N ALA A 93 4.70 2.19 3.29
CA ALA A 93 5.09 3.51 2.83
C ALA A 93 5.87 4.31 3.89
N LYS A 94 5.52 4.17 5.18
CA LYS A 94 6.16 4.91 6.27
C LYS A 94 7.34 4.20 6.93
N LEU A 95 7.38 2.88 6.86
CA LEU A 95 8.39 2.00 7.46
C LEU A 95 8.96 1.07 6.36
N PRO A 96 9.66 1.62 5.34
CA PRO A 96 10.14 0.83 4.21
C PRO A 96 11.20 -0.22 4.59
N GLN A 97 11.79 -0.10 5.77
CA GLN A 97 12.80 -1.04 6.30
C GLN A 97 12.18 -2.10 7.23
N MET A 98 10.85 -2.13 7.35
CA MET A 98 10.16 -3.10 8.19
C MET A 98 10.26 -4.48 7.58
N SER A 99 10.64 -5.46 8.39
CA SER A 99 10.74 -6.84 7.96
C SER A 99 9.37 -7.49 7.85
N ARG A 100 9.30 -8.54 7.04
CA ARG A 100 8.11 -9.41 6.95
C ARG A 100 7.70 -9.96 8.32
N GLN A 101 8.66 -10.35 9.16
CA GLN A 101 8.37 -10.92 10.48
C GLN A 101 7.69 -9.90 11.40
N GLU A 102 8.12 -8.64 11.36
CA GLU A 102 7.48 -7.57 12.14
C GLU A 102 6.07 -7.26 11.62
N LEU A 103 5.86 -7.30 10.30
CA LEU A 103 4.52 -7.18 9.70
C LEU A 103 3.61 -8.34 10.11
N GLU A 104 4.11 -9.58 10.07
CA GLU A 104 3.36 -10.77 10.49
C GLU A 104 3.00 -10.71 11.98
N ALA A 105 3.90 -10.18 12.83
CA ALA A 105 3.62 -9.97 14.25
C ALA A 105 2.50 -8.95 14.50
N MET A 106 2.36 -7.93 13.65
CA MET A 106 1.33 -6.91 13.77
C MET A 106 0.00 -7.33 13.16
N PHE A 107 0.02 -7.83 11.92
CA PHE A 107 -1.19 -8.15 11.16
C PHE A 107 -1.69 -9.56 11.44
N GLY A 108 -0.85 -10.47 11.92
CA GLY A 108 -1.10 -11.90 11.92
C GLY A 108 -0.79 -12.51 10.56
N VAL A 109 -0.22 -13.72 10.56
CA VAL A 109 0.31 -14.38 9.37
C VAL A 109 -0.76 -14.55 8.28
N ASP A 110 -1.94 -15.05 8.63
CA ASP A 110 -2.99 -15.35 7.65
C ASP A 110 -3.58 -14.08 7.03
N ASP A 111 -3.80 -13.05 7.86
CA ASP A 111 -4.35 -11.78 7.41
C ASP A 111 -3.36 -11.02 6.53
N LEU A 112 -2.08 -10.99 6.91
CA LEU A 112 -1.03 -10.38 6.09
C LEU A 112 -0.93 -11.07 4.73
N ARG A 113 -0.94 -12.41 4.67
CA ARG A 113 -0.84 -13.12 3.38
C ARG A 113 -2.02 -12.88 2.45
N LYS A 114 -3.18 -12.52 3.00
CA LYS A 114 -4.40 -12.20 2.27
C LYS A 114 -4.47 -10.74 1.84
N THR A 115 -3.53 -9.89 2.25
CA THR A 115 -3.53 -8.52 1.75
C THR A 115 -3.23 -8.48 0.27
N ARG A 116 -3.62 -7.39 -0.38
CA ARG A 116 -3.39 -7.18 -1.80
C ARG A 116 -1.90 -7.14 -2.12
N PHE A 117 -1.13 -6.38 -1.34
CA PHE A 117 0.31 -6.22 -1.59
C PHE A 117 1.06 -7.55 -1.41
N ALA A 118 0.74 -8.33 -0.38
CA ALA A 118 1.37 -9.64 -0.19
C ALA A 118 1.03 -10.64 -1.31
N GLN A 119 -0.20 -10.60 -1.84
CA GLN A 119 -0.60 -11.42 -2.97
C GLN A 119 0.12 -11.00 -4.26
N GLU A 120 0.22 -9.70 -4.53
CA GLU A 120 0.94 -9.16 -5.69
C GLU A 120 2.43 -9.56 -5.62
N LEU A 121 3.11 -9.35 -4.49
CA LEU A 121 4.50 -9.76 -4.31
C LEU A 121 4.72 -11.27 -4.49
N LYS A 122 3.76 -12.09 -4.04
CA LYS A 122 3.84 -13.55 -4.23
C LYS A 122 3.75 -13.90 -5.72
N LEU A 123 2.86 -13.26 -6.46
CA LEU A 123 2.71 -13.49 -7.90
C LEU A 123 3.94 -13.02 -8.67
N GLU A 124 4.44 -11.82 -8.36
CA GLU A 124 5.68 -11.29 -8.93
C GLU A 124 6.85 -12.24 -8.68
N GLY A 125 7.04 -12.72 -7.43
CA GLY A 125 8.11 -13.66 -7.13
C GLY A 125 8.01 -15.00 -7.86
N ILE A 126 6.79 -15.49 -8.11
CA ILE A 126 6.58 -16.70 -8.94
C ILE A 126 6.99 -16.43 -10.39
N ILE A 127 6.58 -15.29 -10.95
CA ILE A 127 6.91 -14.90 -12.31
C ILE A 127 8.42 -14.71 -12.45
N GLU A 128 9.05 -13.94 -11.56
CA GLU A 128 10.50 -13.74 -11.54
C GLU A 128 11.25 -15.08 -11.43
N GLY A 129 10.81 -15.97 -10.54
CA GLY A 129 11.40 -17.30 -10.40
C GLY A 129 11.31 -18.13 -11.69
N LYS A 130 10.19 -18.06 -12.41
CA LYS A 130 10.05 -18.69 -13.74
C LYS A 130 10.99 -18.05 -14.76
N LEU A 131 11.01 -16.72 -14.85
CA LEU A 131 11.85 -15.97 -15.79
C LEU A 131 13.34 -16.28 -15.60
N GLN A 132 13.80 -16.40 -14.35
CA GLN A 132 15.20 -16.75 -14.03
C GLN A 132 15.62 -18.14 -14.53
N THR A 133 14.67 -19.03 -14.87
CA THR A 133 14.99 -20.34 -15.47
C THR A 133 15.20 -20.30 -16.98
N ILE A 134 14.75 -19.24 -17.67
CA ILE A 134 14.80 -19.09 -19.12
C ILE A 134 16.22 -19.30 -19.69
N PRO A 135 17.30 -18.69 -19.15
CA PRO A 135 18.64 -18.84 -19.73
C PRO A 135 19.11 -20.30 -19.73
N ARG A 136 18.74 -21.06 -18.69
CA ARG A 136 19.10 -22.48 -18.58
C ARG A 136 18.31 -23.35 -19.57
N LEU A 137 17.06 -22.99 -19.86
CA LEU A 137 16.25 -23.69 -20.85
C LEU A 137 16.75 -23.39 -22.27
N LEU A 138 17.07 -22.13 -22.58
CA LEU A 138 17.73 -21.77 -23.84
C LEU A 138 19.05 -22.50 -24.02
N GLY A 139 19.90 -22.55 -22.98
CA GLY A 139 21.16 -23.29 -23.02
C GLY A 139 21.00 -24.81 -23.22
N LYS A 140 19.81 -25.35 -22.98
CA LYS A 140 19.44 -26.75 -23.27
C LYS A 140 18.81 -26.95 -24.65
N GLY A 141 18.65 -25.88 -25.43
CA GLY A 141 18.13 -25.91 -26.80
C GLY A 141 16.62 -25.81 -26.94
N PHE A 142 15.89 -25.46 -25.87
CA PHE A 142 14.43 -25.23 -25.97
C PHE A 142 14.12 -23.95 -26.76
N SER A 143 13.07 -24.00 -27.59
CA SER A 143 12.55 -22.83 -28.31
C SER A 143 11.81 -21.87 -27.38
N VAL A 144 11.55 -20.64 -27.84
CA VAL A 144 10.80 -19.63 -27.07
C VAL A 144 9.37 -20.12 -26.77
N GLU A 145 8.75 -20.78 -27.75
CA GLU A 145 7.40 -21.34 -27.64
C GLU A 145 7.36 -22.50 -26.65
N GLU A 146 8.35 -23.40 -26.69
CA GLU A 146 8.48 -24.50 -25.72
C GLU A 146 8.70 -23.97 -24.30
N ILE A 147 9.52 -22.92 -24.14
CA ILE A 147 9.77 -22.29 -22.84
C ILE A 147 8.50 -21.63 -22.30
N ALA A 148 7.73 -20.93 -23.14
CA ALA A 148 6.47 -20.31 -22.76
C ALA A 148 5.46 -21.37 -22.27
N ASP A 149 5.35 -22.51 -22.97
CA ASP A 149 4.50 -23.63 -22.57
C ASP A 149 4.96 -24.26 -21.25
N ILE A 150 6.25 -24.62 -21.13
CA ILE A 150 6.84 -25.24 -19.92
C ILE A 150 6.62 -24.36 -18.69
N LEU A 151 6.82 -23.04 -18.83
CA LEU A 151 6.72 -22.10 -17.73
C LEU A 151 5.30 -21.58 -17.52
N GLN A 152 4.35 -21.93 -18.41
CA GLN A 152 3.00 -21.35 -18.44
C GLN A 152 3.05 -19.82 -18.36
N LEU A 153 3.85 -19.23 -19.25
CA LEU A 153 4.01 -17.79 -19.43
C LEU A 153 3.58 -17.41 -20.84
N ASP A 154 3.24 -16.14 -21.03
CA ASP A 154 3.00 -15.63 -22.37
C ASP A 154 4.31 -15.57 -23.16
N ILE A 155 4.25 -15.88 -24.46
CA ILE A 155 5.40 -15.82 -25.37
C ILE A 155 6.05 -14.43 -25.32
N GLU A 156 5.24 -13.37 -25.21
CA GLU A 156 5.72 -12.00 -25.07
C GLU A 156 6.58 -11.79 -23.82
N GLN A 157 6.18 -12.38 -22.67
CA GLN A 157 6.95 -12.28 -21.43
C GLN A 157 8.32 -12.95 -21.55
N VAL A 158 8.36 -14.12 -22.20
CA VAL A 158 9.61 -14.85 -22.46
C VAL A 158 10.52 -14.04 -23.40
N GLN A 159 9.98 -13.51 -24.51
CA GLN A 159 10.75 -12.70 -25.46
C GLN A 159 11.28 -11.41 -24.83
N GLN A 160 10.44 -10.71 -24.06
CA GLN A 160 10.85 -9.50 -23.33
C GLN A 160 12.02 -9.80 -22.40
N PHE A 161 11.95 -10.88 -21.62
CA PHE A 161 13.04 -11.27 -20.74
C PHE A 161 14.32 -11.61 -21.52
N ILE A 162 14.22 -12.37 -22.62
CA ILE A 162 15.39 -12.68 -23.46
C ILE A 162 16.03 -11.41 -24.02
N ASN A 163 15.24 -10.43 -24.45
CA ASN A 163 15.75 -9.15 -24.93
C ASN A 163 16.49 -8.36 -23.85
N THR A 164 16.16 -8.54 -22.56
CA THR A 164 16.90 -7.92 -21.45
C THR A 164 18.23 -8.59 -21.13
N LEU A 165 18.49 -9.80 -21.65
CA LEU A 165 19.76 -10.52 -21.49
C LEU A 165 20.80 -10.15 -22.54
N ASN A 166 20.38 -9.51 -23.63
CA ASN A 166 21.22 -9.04 -24.75
C ASN A 166 21.69 -7.60 -24.53
#